data_AF-A0A1G3J6M8-F1
#
_entry.id   AF-A0A1G3J6M8-F1
#
_cell.length_a   1.000
_cell.length_b   1.000
_cell.length_c   1.000
_cell.angle_alpha   90.00
_cell.angle_beta   90.00
_cell.angle_gamma   90.00
#
_symmetry.space_group_name_H-M   'P 1'
#
loop_
_entity.id
_entity.type
_entity.pdbx_description
1 polymer ?
#
loop_
_entity_poly.entity_id
_entity_poly.type
_entity_poly.pdbx_seq_one_letter_code
_entity_poly.pdbx_strand_id
1 'polypeptide(L)'
;MVAMVCIALGSNAQSTQETDTIKVGNFVIIKKKGSEENTTGTSKSSRDNYNLLRVERRPAKRKNLSTNWWILDLGFANMRDNTNYGFAQAGSYFKTLRPQDGPVNENSYRLNRGKSSNVNLWFFMQKLNISKNVLNLKYGLGLEMYNFRYDSKISYNNDPAPYVFNDSISFSKNKLYAGYLTVPFMININTTPDKRKGFSFSAGVSAGYLISSSNKQISAERGKQKEKADFYMEPFRLAAIGEVGLGPIRLYGSYSLNKMQKDITRVEQFPYAIGVRLSTW
;
A
#
# COMPACT_ATOMS: atom_id res chain seq x y z
N MET A 1 6.68 81.36 13.00
CA MET A 1 7.57 81.09 14.15
C MET A 1 7.02 79.86 14.85
N VAL A 2 7.50 78.66 14.50
CA VAL A 2 7.14 77.40 15.15
C VAL A 2 8.46 76.75 15.52
N ALA A 3 8.69 76.60 16.82
CA ALA A 3 9.94 76.16 17.40
C ALA A 3 10.10 74.63 17.27
N MET A 4 11.27 74.23 16.81
CA MET A 4 11.75 72.86 16.74
C MET A 4 12.20 72.44 18.14
N VAL A 5 11.56 71.43 18.73
CA VAL A 5 11.96 70.85 20.02
C VAL A 5 12.67 69.54 19.74
N CYS A 6 14.00 69.55 19.86
CA CYS A 6 14.83 68.34 19.88
C CYS A 6 14.88 67.80 21.32
N ILE A 7 14.34 66.60 21.55
CA ILE A 7 14.53 65.86 22.81
C ILE A 7 15.55 64.76 22.54
N ALA A 8 16.71 64.87 23.17
CA ALA A 8 17.77 63.89 23.13
C ALA A 8 17.57 62.79 24.20
N LEU A 9 17.47 61.56 23.71
CA LEU A 9 17.89 60.25 24.23
C LEU A 9 18.07 60.01 25.74
N GLY A 10 17.46 58.91 26.18
CA GLY A 10 17.97 58.04 27.24
C GLY A 10 17.58 56.59 26.94
N SER A 11 18.28 55.93 26.01
CA SER A 11 18.10 54.49 25.75
C SER A 11 18.84 53.68 26.82
N ASN A 12 18.11 53.07 27.74
CA ASN A 12 18.66 52.03 28.60
C ASN A 12 19.03 50.82 27.73
N ALA A 13 20.33 50.60 27.54
CA ALA A 13 20.86 49.41 26.90
C ALA A 13 20.63 48.21 27.82
N GLN A 14 19.56 47.45 27.56
CA GLN A 14 19.36 46.15 28.18
C GLN A 14 20.40 45.19 27.61
N SER A 15 21.39 44.80 28.41
CA SER A 15 22.46 43.90 27.99
C SER A 15 21.86 42.57 27.53
N THR A 16 21.82 42.34 26.22
CA THR A 16 21.59 41.01 25.66
C THR A 16 22.76 40.13 26.06
N GLN A 17 22.54 39.21 27.01
CA GLN A 17 23.52 38.16 27.26
C GLN A 17 23.72 37.37 25.97
N GLU A 18 24.90 37.49 25.36
CA GLU A 18 25.28 36.69 24.20
C GLU A 18 25.32 35.21 24.60
N THR A 19 24.33 34.46 24.13
CA THR A 19 24.30 33.01 24.26
C THR A 19 24.73 32.38 22.94
N ASP A 20 25.91 31.77 22.93
CA ASP A 20 26.36 30.98 21.78
C ASP A 20 25.54 29.70 21.69
N THR A 21 24.81 29.55 20.59
CA THR A 21 23.98 28.38 20.32
C THR A 21 24.54 27.60 19.15
N ILE A 22 24.99 26.37 19.39
CA ILE A 22 25.46 25.46 18.33
C ILE A 22 24.42 24.37 18.12
N LYS A 23 24.02 24.17 16.86
CA LYS A 23 23.08 23.13 16.46
C LYS A 23 23.82 21.97 15.80
N VAL A 24 23.72 20.78 16.39
CA VAL A 24 24.29 19.54 15.84
C VAL A 24 23.18 18.49 15.77
N GLY A 25 22.60 18.30 14.58
CA GLY A 25 21.47 17.38 14.38
C GLY A 25 20.25 17.71 15.25
N ASN A 26 19.88 16.80 16.15
CA ASN A 26 18.77 16.96 17.09
C ASN A 26 19.18 17.59 18.45
N PHE A 27 20.45 17.93 18.62
CA PHE A 27 20.97 18.54 19.84
C PHE A 27 21.18 20.04 19.63
N VAL A 28 20.79 20.81 20.64
CA VAL A 28 21.14 22.22 20.76
C VAL A 28 22.03 22.35 21.98
N ILE A 29 23.25 22.84 21.76
CA ILE A 29 24.21 23.16 22.82
C ILE A 29 24.09 24.65 23.06
N ILE A 30 23.59 25.02 24.23
CA ILE A 30 23.51 26.41 24.66
C ILE A 30 24.67 26.65 25.61
N LYS A 31 25.58 27.55 25.22
CA LYS A 31 26.66 28.03 26.08
C LYS A 31 26.23 29.38 26.65
N LYS A 32 25.97 29.41 27.96
CA LYS A 32 25.76 30.67 28.68
C LYS A 32 27.09 31.16 29.24
N LYS A 33 27.42 32.43 28.97
CA LYS A 33 28.53 33.11 29.64
C LYS A 33 28.09 33.41 31.07
N GLY A 34 28.83 32.93 32.07
CA GLY A 34 28.58 33.29 33.46
C GLY A 34 28.71 34.81 33.62
N SER A 35 27.71 35.45 34.20
CA SER A 35 27.80 36.85 34.62
C SER A 35 28.57 36.91 35.92
N GLU A 36 29.77 37.47 35.90
CA GLU A 36 30.49 37.86 37.12
C GLU A 36 29.72 39.02 37.77
N GLU A 37 29.01 38.73 38.86
CA GLU A 37 28.46 39.74 39.74
C GLU A 37 29.55 40.13 40.74
N ASN A 38 30.24 41.24 40.47
CA ASN A 38 31.25 41.79 41.38
C ASN A 38 30.57 42.33 42.65
N THR A 39 30.39 41.49 43.65
CA THR A 39 30.14 41.94 45.01
C THR A 39 31.45 41.86 45.78
N THR A 40 31.98 43.02 46.18
CA THR A 40 33.19 43.18 46.97
C THR A 40 33.06 42.47 48.31
N GLY A 41 33.82 41.37 48.50
CA GLY A 41 33.97 40.73 49.80
C GLY A 41 34.56 39.32 49.74
N THR A 42 35.88 39.22 49.91
CA THR A 42 36.59 38.09 50.54
C THR A 42 36.29 36.66 50.06
N SER A 43 37.13 36.13 49.17
CA SER A 43 37.95 34.91 49.37
C SER A 43 38.37 34.33 48.02
N LYS A 44 39.68 34.20 47.79
CA LYS A 44 40.24 33.47 46.66
C LYS A 44 39.99 31.97 46.83
N SER A 45 39.17 31.38 45.95
CA SER A 45 39.30 29.97 45.56
C SER A 45 39.33 29.89 44.04
N SER A 46 40.45 29.38 43.53
CA SER A 46 40.67 29.08 42.13
C SER A 46 39.82 27.88 41.69
N ARG A 47 39.54 27.82 40.38
CA ARG A 47 38.97 26.68 39.61
C ARG A 47 37.45 26.50 39.68
N ASP A 48 36.74 27.17 38.79
CA ASP A 48 36.30 26.57 37.51
C ASP A 48 35.19 27.44 36.93
N ASN A 49 35.53 28.19 35.87
CA ASN A 49 34.54 28.85 35.02
C ASN A 49 33.83 27.77 34.19
N TYR A 50 32.88 27.05 34.81
CA TYR A 50 32.04 26.11 34.08
C TYR A 50 31.14 26.91 33.13
N ASN A 51 31.49 26.90 31.84
CA ASN A 51 30.53 27.18 30.80
C ASN A 51 29.35 26.21 30.98
N LEU A 52 28.19 26.71 31.44
CA LEU A 52 26.99 25.89 31.59
C LEU A 52 26.56 25.41 30.19
N LEU A 53 26.92 24.16 29.87
CA LEU A 53 26.52 23.47 28.64
C LEU A 53 25.17 22.77 28.90
N ARG A 54 24.07 23.40 28.47
CA ARG A 54 22.75 22.74 28.51
C ARG A 54 22.51 22.02 27.19
N VAL A 55 22.47 20.69 27.24
CA VAL A 55 22.12 19.84 26.10
C VAL A 55 20.62 19.56 26.14
N GLU A 56 19.85 20.29 25.34
CA GLU A 56 18.43 19.98 25.16
C GLU A 56 18.23 19.04 23.97
N ARG A 57 17.62 17.87 24.22
CA ARG A 57 17.09 17.02 23.15
C ARG A 57 15.71 17.55 22.77
N ARG A 58 15.61 18.25 21.64
CA ARG A 58 14.29 18.57 21.08
C ARG A 58 13.65 17.28 20.55
N PRO A 59 12.35 17.05 20.78
CA PRO A 59 11.66 15.94 20.15
C PRO A 59 11.79 16.06 18.63
N ALA A 60 12.12 14.96 17.95
CA ALA A 60 12.27 14.95 16.51
C ALA A 60 10.98 15.47 15.86
N LYS A 61 11.09 16.43 14.93
CA LYS A 61 9.94 16.91 14.17
C LYS A 61 9.31 15.74 13.42
N ARG A 62 7.97 15.61 13.52
CA ARG A 62 7.23 14.60 12.76
C ARG A 62 7.44 14.85 11.27
N LYS A 63 7.87 13.83 10.53
CA LYS A 63 8.07 13.94 9.09
C LYS A 63 6.70 14.04 8.41
N ASN A 64 6.54 15.00 7.51
CA ASN A 64 5.31 15.16 6.73
C ASN A 64 5.17 14.07 5.66
N LEU A 65 6.27 13.46 5.22
CA LEU A 65 6.28 12.36 4.28
C LEU A 65 7.05 11.17 4.89
N SER A 66 6.41 10.00 4.87
CA SER A 66 7.06 8.72 5.16
C SER A 66 7.00 7.84 3.92
N THR A 67 8.06 7.10 3.65
CA THR A 67 8.14 6.17 2.51
C THR A 67 8.50 4.80 3.05
N ASN A 68 7.74 3.78 2.66
CA ASN A 68 8.01 2.39 2.98
C ASN A 68 8.23 1.62 1.68
N TRP A 69 9.26 0.78 1.66
CA TRP A 69 9.73 0.04 0.49
C TRP A 69 9.53 -1.46 0.68
N TRP A 70 9.31 -2.17 -0.43
CA TRP A 70 9.25 -3.64 -0.46
C TRP A 70 8.24 -4.23 0.53
N ILE A 71 7.02 -3.71 0.49
CA ILE A 71 5.94 -4.20 1.34
C ILE A 71 5.36 -5.47 0.72
N LEU A 72 5.28 -6.51 1.53
CA LEU A 72 4.69 -7.78 1.14
C LEU A 72 3.29 -7.92 1.73
N ASP A 73 2.35 -8.27 0.85
CA ASP A 73 0.99 -8.65 1.21
C ASP A 73 0.78 -10.13 0.89
N LEU A 74 0.20 -10.86 1.84
CA LEU A 74 -0.21 -12.25 1.67
C LEU A 74 -1.70 -12.36 2.00
N GLY A 75 -2.47 -12.89 1.07
CA GLY A 75 -3.92 -13.01 1.23
C GLY A 75 -4.53 -14.15 0.44
N PHE A 76 -5.83 -14.28 0.63
CA PHE A 76 -6.67 -15.17 -0.16
C PHE A 76 -7.31 -14.38 -1.29
N ALA A 77 -7.35 -14.99 -2.46
CA ALA A 77 -8.04 -14.44 -3.63
C ALA A 77 -9.34 -15.22 -3.87
N ASN A 78 -10.40 -14.52 -4.22
CA ASN A 78 -11.64 -15.14 -4.64
C ASN A 78 -12.34 -14.23 -5.66
N MET A 79 -13.47 -14.65 -6.20
CA MET A 79 -14.23 -13.87 -7.17
C MET A 79 -15.73 -13.96 -6.87
N ARG A 80 -16.43 -12.85 -7.06
CA ARG A 80 -17.90 -12.85 -7.15
C ARG A 80 -18.26 -13.06 -8.62
N ASP A 81 -18.97 -14.15 -8.90
CA ASP A 81 -19.42 -14.48 -10.25
C ASP A 81 -20.90 -14.13 -10.40
N ASN A 82 -21.19 -13.18 -11.28
CA ASN A 82 -22.56 -12.77 -11.64
C ASN A 82 -22.90 -13.16 -13.09
N THR A 83 -22.12 -14.05 -13.70
CA THR A 83 -22.27 -14.42 -15.12
C THR A 83 -23.61 -15.08 -15.38
N ASN A 84 -24.39 -14.55 -16.34
CA ASN A 84 -25.51 -15.29 -16.90
C ASN A 84 -24.98 -16.33 -17.89
N TYR A 85 -24.79 -17.56 -17.41
CA TYR A 85 -24.23 -18.64 -18.22
C TYR A 85 -25.07 -19.00 -19.44
N GLY A 86 -26.40 -18.87 -19.39
CA GLY A 86 -27.25 -19.08 -20.57
C GLY A 86 -26.94 -18.08 -21.70
N PHE A 87 -26.74 -16.81 -21.34
CA PHE A 87 -26.36 -15.77 -22.31
C PHE A 87 -24.89 -15.87 -22.76
N ALA A 88 -24.00 -16.24 -21.85
CA ALA A 88 -22.57 -16.37 -22.13
C ALA A 88 -22.27 -17.54 -23.08
N GLN A 89 -23.04 -18.63 -23.00
CA GLN A 89 -22.96 -19.77 -23.93
C GLN A 89 -23.26 -19.42 -25.39
N ALA A 90 -24.02 -18.35 -25.64
CA ALA A 90 -24.28 -17.87 -27.00
C ALA A 90 -23.10 -17.05 -27.59
N GLY A 91 -22.05 -16.79 -26.81
CA GLY A 91 -20.81 -16.15 -27.27
C GLY A 91 -19.78 -17.15 -27.81
N SER A 92 -18.71 -16.64 -28.42
CA SER A 92 -17.62 -17.47 -28.96
C SER A 92 -16.56 -17.88 -27.92
N TYR A 93 -16.61 -17.30 -26.72
CA TYR A 93 -15.62 -17.53 -25.67
C TYR A 93 -15.79 -18.91 -25.00
N PHE A 94 -17.02 -19.40 -24.87
CA PHE A 94 -17.28 -20.74 -24.35
C PHE A 94 -17.35 -21.72 -25.51
N LYS A 95 -16.50 -22.75 -25.47
CA LYS A 95 -16.51 -23.83 -26.47
C LYS A 95 -16.76 -25.17 -25.79
N THR A 96 -17.58 -26.00 -26.44
CA THR A 96 -17.76 -27.40 -26.07
C THR A 96 -17.05 -28.24 -27.11
N LEU A 97 -15.84 -28.71 -26.80
CA LEU A 97 -15.05 -29.52 -27.75
C LEU A 97 -15.57 -30.95 -27.86
N ARG A 98 -16.17 -31.46 -26.78
CA ARG A 98 -16.71 -32.80 -26.67
C ARG A 98 -18.08 -32.73 -26.00
N PRO A 99 -19.14 -33.32 -26.58
CA PRO A 99 -20.47 -33.29 -25.96
C PRO A 99 -20.52 -33.87 -24.55
N GLN A 100 -19.66 -34.84 -24.23
CA GLN A 100 -19.63 -35.51 -22.92
C GLN A 100 -19.09 -34.62 -21.79
N ASP A 101 -18.27 -33.63 -22.12
CA ASP A 101 -17.66 -32.73 -21.13
C ASP A 101 -18.59 -31.58 -20.74
N GLY A 102 -19.66 -31.38 -21.51
CA GLY A 102 -20.67 -30.36 -21.31
C GLY A 102 -20.16 -28.93 -21.50
N PRO A 103 -21.09 -27.96 -21.60
CA PRO A 103 -20.75 -26.55 -21.70
C PRO A 103 -20.13 -26.02 -20.39
N VAL A 104 -19.30 -24.98 -20.53
CA VAL A 104 -18.75 -24.22 -19.39
C VAL A 104 -19.88 -23.57 -18.58
N ASN A 105 -19.96 -23.85 -17.30
CA ASN A 105 -21.01 -23.30 -16.44
C ASN A 105 -20.43 -22.78 -15.12
N GLU A 106 -21.28 -22.37 -14.19
CA GLU A 106 -20.86 -21.87 -12.88
C GLU A 106 -19.95 -22.86 -12.14
N ASN A 107 -20.21 -24.16 -12.24
CA ASN A 107 -19.36 -25.18 -11.62
C ASN A 107 -17.97 -25.27 -12.28
N SER A 108 -17.85 -24.90 -13.56
CA SER A 108 -16.56 -24.81 -14.25
C SER A 108 -15.68 -23.69 -13.68
N TYR A 109 -16.25 -22.62 -13.16
CA TYR A 109 -15.48 -21.52 -12.56
C TYR A 109 -15.31 -21.62 -11.05
N ARG A 110 -15.83 -22.69 -10.43
CA ARG A 110 -15.72 -22.90 -8.99
C ARG A 110 -14.27 -22.92 -8.52
N LEU A 111 -13.95 -22.00 -7.62
CA LEU A 111 -12.63 -21.87 -7.03
C LEU A 111 -12.45 -22.75 -5.80
N ASN A 112 -11.25 -23.32 -5.68
CA ASN A 112 -10.70 -23.80 -4.43
C ASN A 112 -10.33 -22.58 -3.58
N ARG A 113 -11.25 -22.13 -2.73
CA ARG A 113 -11.10 -20.90 -1.93
C ARG A 113 -9.87 -20.96 -1.01
N GLY A 114 -9.55 -22.12 -0.44
CA GLY A 114 -8.40 -22.29 0.45
C GLY A 114 -7.04 -22.29 -0.26
N LYS A 115 -7.00 -22.62 -1.55
CA LYS A 115 -5.76 -22.64 -2.35
C LYS A 115 -5.60 -21.43 -3.27
N SER A 116 -6.63 -20.60 -3.40
CA SER A 116 -6.60 -19.37 -4.19
C SER A 116 -5.96 -18.26 -3.39
N SER A 117 -4.89 -17.66 -3.91
CA SER A 117 -4.06 -16.72 -3.16
C SER A 117 -3.86 -15.40 -3.89
N ASN A 118 -3.70 -14.35 -3.10
CA ASN A 118 -3.26 -13.04 -3.56
C ASN A 118 -1.92 -12.71 -2.88
N VAL A 119 -0.94 -12.34 -3.69
CA VAL A 119 0.37 -11.92 -3.21
C VAL A 119 0.69 -10.59 -3.85
N ASN A 120 0.85 -9.54 -3.04
CA ASN A 120 1.19 -8.22 -3.58
C ASN A 120 2.58 -7.81 -3.11
N LEU A 121 3.33 -7.22 -4.03
CA LEU A 121 4.64 -6.66 -3.74
C LEU A 121 4.58 -5.16 -4.06
N TRP A 122 4.55 -4.32 -3.04
CA TRP A 122 4.64 -2.87 -3.24
C TRP A 122 6.09 -2.46 -3.27
N PHE A 123 6.52 -1.90 -4.40
CA PHE A 123 7.86 -1.36 -4.56
C PHE A 123 8.05 -0.20 -3.59
N PHE A 124 7.07 0.70 -3.53
CA PHE A 124 7.01 1.74 -2.52
C PHE A 124 5.56 2.10 -2.19
N MET A 125 5.36 2.57 -0.97
CA MET A 125 4.20 3.34 -0.56
C MET A 125 4.65 4.59 0.17
N GLN A 126 4.05 5.73 -0.17
CA GLN A 126 4.25 7.01 0.47
C GLN A 126 3.03 7.38 1.31
N LYS A 127 3.26 7.93 2.50
CA LYS A 127 2.25 8.45 3.41
C LYS A 127 2.56 9.92 3.66
N LEU A 128 1.75 10.78 3.06
CA LEU A 128 1.79 12.23 3.22
C LEU A 128 0.82 12.63 4.33
N ASN A 129 1.29 13.36 5.34
CA ASN A 129 0.43 13.88 6.39
C ASN A 129 -0.25 15.16 5.90
N ILE A 130 -1.59 15.18 5.90
CA ILE A 130 -2.38 16.33 5.48
C ILE A 130 -2.71 17.22 6.68
N SER A 131 -3.22 16.63 7.78
CA SER A 131 -3.64 17.38 8.96
C SER A 131 -3.24 16.68 10.25
N LYS A 132 -2.38 17.37 11.02
CA LYS A 132 -1.94 17.01 12.39
C LYS A 132 -1.52 15.54 12.56
N ASN A 133 -1.03 14.89 11.49
CA ASN A 133 -0.70 13.46 11.43
C ASN A 133 -1.86 12.49 11.75
N VAL A 134 -3.09 12.99 11.86
CA VAL A 134 -4.33 12.20 12.00
C VAL A 134 -4.81 11.80 10.61
N LEU A 135 -4.93 12.77 9.71
CA LEU A 135 -5.34 12.56 8.33
C LEU A 135 -4.12 12.51 7.42
N ASN A 136 -4.02 11.45 6.64
CA ASN A 136 -2.91 11.18 5.76
C ASN A 136 -3.39 10.70 4.40
N LEU A 137 -2.66 11.06 3.35
CA LEU A 137 -2.82 10.49 2.04
C LEU A 137 -1.77 9.39 1.82
N LYS A 138 -2.21 8.22 1.39
CA LYS A 138 -1.35 7.10 1.02
C LYS A 138 -1.45 6.85 -0.48
N TYR A 139 -0.31 6.74 -1.14
CA TYR A 139 -0.22 6.33 -2.54
C TYR A 139 1.05 5.52 -2.76
N GLY A 140 1.14 4.78 -3.86
CA GLY A 140 2.29 3.91 -4.09
C GLY A 140 2.30 3.25 -5.46
N LEU A 141 3.20 2.30 -5.63
CA LEU A 141 3.28 1.45 -6.81
C LEU A 141 3.65 0.04 -6.39
N GLY A 142 2.96 -0.95 -6.95
CA GLY A 142 3.22 -2.35 -6.65
C GLY A 142 2.69 -3.29 -7.69
N LEU A 143 2.93 -4.57 -7.48
CA LEU A 143 2.50 -5.65 -8.33
C LEU A 143 1.52 -6.52 -7.55
N GLU A 144 0.27 -6.56 -7.97
CA GLU A 144 -0.76 -7.44 -7.41
C GLU A 144 -0.83 -8.74 -8.20
N MET A 145 -0.59 -9.87 -7.53
CA MET A 145 -0.58 -11.19 -8.16
C MET A 145 -1.75 -12.02 -7.66
N TYR A 146 -2.74 -12.22 -8.52
CA TYR A 146 -3.89 -13.08 -8.28
C TYR A 146 -3.61 -14.48 -8.78
N ASN A 147 -3.91 -15.46 -7.94
CA ASN A 147 -3.71 -16.88 -8.20
C ASN A 147 -5.03 -17.60 -7.92
N PHE A 148 -5.88 -17.69 -8.93
CA PHE A 148 -7.16 -18.39 -8.82
C PHE A 148 -6.95 -19.88 -9.04
N ARG A 149 -7.36 -20.70 -8.07
CA ARG A 149 -7.30 -22.16 -8.17
C ARG A 149 -8.67 -22.71 -8.49
N TYR A 150 -8.80 -23.42 -9.60
CA TYR A 150 -10.05 -24.06 -9.97
C TYR A 150 -10.11 -25.49 -9.43
N ASP A 151 -11.30 -25.89 -8.96
CA ASP A 151 -11.63 -27.29 -8.60
C ASP A 151 -12.22 -28.07 -9.79
N SER A 152 -12.26 -27.44 -10.96
CA SER A 152 -12.83 -27.98 -12.19
C SER A 152 -11.76 -28.27 -13.24
N LYS A 153 -12.21 -28.93 -14.30
CA LYS A 153 -11.43 -29.22 -15.52
C LYS A 153 -11.45 -28.08 -16.55
N ILE A 154 -11.72 -26.83 -16.13
CA ILE A 154 -11.75 -25.70 -17.06
C ILE A 154 -10.35 -25.43 -17.66
N SER A 155 -10.26 -25.38 -18.98
CA SER A 155 -9.04 -25.07 -19.71
C SER A 155 -9.18 -23.76 -20.45
N TYR A 156 -8.07 -23.03 -20.52
CA TYR A 156 -7.95 -21.78 -21.26
C TYR A 156 -7.00 -22.02 -22.42
N ASN A 157 -7.42 -21.66 -23.63
CA ASN A 157 -6.62 -21.75 -24.84
C ASN A 157 -6.70 -20.40 -25.58
N ASN A 158 -5.71 -20.13 -26.43
CA ASN A 158 -5.55 -18.87 -27.13
C ASN A 158 -5.55 -18.99 -28.67
N ASP A 159 -5.64 -20.20 -29.24
CA ASP A 159 -5.47 -20.43 -30.69
C ASP A 159 -6.79 -20.88 -31.36
N PRO A 160 -7.34 -20.18 -32.39
CA PRO A 160 -6.85 -18.95 -33.04
C PRO A 160 -7.23 -17.64 -32.31
N ALA A 161 -8.08 -17.73 -31.30
CA ALA A 161 -8.47 -16.64 -30.42
C ALA A 161 -8.74 -17.20 -29.02
N PRO A 162 -8.69 -16.39 -27.95
CA PRO A 162 -8.92 -16.89 -26.60
C PRO A 162 -10.33 -17.48 -26.39
N TYR A 163 -10.38 -18.71 -25.84
CA TYR A 163 -11.59 -19.39 -25.44
C TYR A 163 -11.36 -20.28 -24.22
N VAL A 164 -12.45 -20.71 -23.59
CA VAL A 164 -12.46 -21.66 -22.49
C VAL A 164 -13.36 -22.85 -22.80
N PHE A 165 -13.02 -24.00 -22.25
CA PHE A 165 -13.77 -25.25 -22.40
C PHE A 165 -13.56 -26.14 -21.18
N ASN A 166 -14.47 -27.09 -20.96
CA ASN A 166 -14.25 -28.17 -20.01
C ASN A 166 -13.39 -29.24 -20.69
N ASP A 167 -12.20 -29.52 -20.15
CA ASP A 167 -11.31 -30.54 -20.69
C ASP A 167 -11.81 -31.96 -20.38
N SER A 168 -11.36 -32.93 -21.15
CA SER A 168 -11.63 -34.34 -20.87
C SER A 168 -10.73 -34.92 -19.79
N ILE A 169 -9.63 -34.23 -19.47
CA ILE A 169 -8.62 -34.67 -18.51
C ILE A 169 -8.88 -34.03 -17.15
N SER A 170 -8.65 -34.81 -16.09
CA SER A 170 -8.71 -34.31 -14.72
C SER A 170 -7.39 -33.67 -14.31
N PHE A 171 -7.45 -32.48 -13.73
CA PHE A 171 -6.26 -31.76 -13.28
C PHE A 171 -6.05 -31.91 -11.77
N SER A 172 -4.85 -32.31 -11.35
CA SER A 172 -4.44 -32.21 -9.94
C SER A 172 -4.26 -30.75 -9.50
N LYS A 173 -3.99 -29.87 -10.47
CA LYS A 173 -3.71 -28.46 -10.24
C LYS A 173 -4.10 -27.64 -11.45
N ASN A 174 -5.15 -26.82 -11.33
CA ASN A 174 -5.58 -25.87 -12.36
C ASN A 174 -5.56 -24.45 -11.79
N LYS A 175 -4.87 -23.50 -12.44
CA LYS A 175 -4.78 -22.11 -11.97
C LYS A 175 -4.73 -21.09 -13.07
N LEU A 176 -5.51 -20.05 -12.88
CA LEU A 176 -5.37 -18.80 -13.59
C LEU A 176 -4.55 -17.81 -12.75
N TYR A 177 -3.50 -17.30 -13.35
CA TYR A 177 -2.67 -16.23 -12.81
C TYR A 177 -3.00 -14.94 -13.54
N ALA A 178 -3.17 -13.85 -12.78
CA ALA A 178 -3.28 -12.50 -13.29
C ALA A 178 -2.41 -11.56 -12.44
N GLY A 179 -1.44 -10.90 -13.08
CA GLY A 179 -0.53 -9.96 -12.46
C GLY A 179 -0.82 -8.54 -12.94
N TYR A 180 -1.10 -7.63 -12.01
CA TYR A 180 -1.41 -6.23 -12.29
C TYR A 180 -0.36 -5.30 -11.67
N LEU A 181 0.23 -4.42 -12.47
CA LEU A 181 0.98 -3.28 -11.96
C LEU A 181 -0.02 -2.24 -11.47
N THR A 182 -0.03 -1.97 -10.16
CA THR A 182 -1.12 -1.26 -9.48
C THR A 182 -0.64 -0.05 -8.70
N VAL A 183 -1.40 1.03 -8.79
CA VAL A 183 -1.25 2.27 -8.03
C VAL A 183 -2.45 2.39 -7.09
N PRO A 184 -2.25 2.31 -5.75
CA PRO A 184 -3.29 2.55 -4.78
C PRO A 184 -3.32 4.04 -4.41
N PHE A 185 -4.51 4.54 -4.09
CA PHE A 185 -4.75 5.87 -3.55
C PHE A 185 -5.73 5.75 -2.39
N MET A 186 -5.27 6.03 -1.17
CA MET A 186 -6.05 5.84 0.06
C MET A 186 -5.96 7.04 0.98
N ILE A 187 -7.07 7.33 1.64
CA ILE A 187 -7.10 8.20 2.79
C ILE A 187 -6.82 7.34 4.03
N ASN A 188 -5.88 7.75 4.87
CA ASN A 188 -5.51 7.08 6.09
C ASN A 188 -5.78 7.95 7.31
N ILE A 189 -6.59 7.43 8.22
CA ILE A 189 -6.89 8.00 9.53
C ILE A 189 -6.05 7.26 10.57
N ASN A 190 -5.25 7.98 11.32
CA ASN A 190 -4.50 7.48 12.46
C ASN A 190 -5.17 7.96 13.74
N THR A 191 -5.82 7.04 14.49
CA THR A 191 -6.60 7.42 15.68
C THR A 191 -5.71 7.72 16.89
N THR A 192 -4.46 7.26 16.86
CA THR A 192 -3.50 7.41 17.97
C THR A 192 -2.14 7.87 17.44
N PRO A 193 -2.03 9.13 16.98
CA PRO A 193 -0.80 9.66 16.40
C PRO A 193 0.38 9.74 17.40
N ASP A 194 0.10 9.71 18.71
CA ASP A 194 1.10 9.87 19.77
C ASP A 194 1.61 8.53 20.35
N LYS A 195 1.02 7.39 19.96
CA LYS A 195 1.45 6.06 20.43
C LYS A 195 2.25 5.33 19.34
N ARG A 196 3.36 4.68 19.73
CA ARG A 196 4.19 3.85 18.82
C ARG A 196 3.44 2.66 18.19
N LYS A 197 2.32 2.21 18.78
CA LYS A 197 1.46 1.14 18.28
C LYS A 197 0.05 1.68 18.01
N GLY A 198 -0.05 2.71 17.17
CA GLY A 198 -1.32 3.34 16.85
C GLY A 198 -2.22 2.45 16.00
N PHE A 199 -3.52 2.53 16.26
CA PHE A 199 -4.55 1.97 15.38
C PHE A 199 -4.73 2.89 14.18
N SER A 200 -4.77 2.32 12.99
CA SER A 200 -4.93 3.08 11.75
C SER A 200 -5.96 2.43 10.85
N PHE A 201 -6.75 3.26 10.19
CA PHE A 201 -7.72 2.85 9.18
C PHE A 201 -7.34 3.54 7.88
N SER A 202 -7.38 2.83 6.75
CA SER A 202 -7.31 3.46 5.44
C SER A 202 -8.38 2.92 4.51
N ALA A 203 -8.90 3.78 3.64
CA ALA A 203 -9.84 3.41 2.61
C ALA A 203 -9.56 4.23 1.34
N GLY A 204 -9.83 3.64 0.18
CA GLY A 204 -9.67 4.33 -1.09
C GLY A 204 -9.86 3.42 -2.30
N VAL A 205 -9.16 3.73 -3.38
CA VAL A 205 -9.25 3.03 -4.65
C VAL A 205 -7.87 2.66 -5.18
N SER A 206 -7.80 1.69 -6.07
CA SER A 206 -6.59 1.36 -6.81
C SER A 206 -6.89 1.17 -8.28
N ALA A 207 -5.97 1.64 -9.12
CA ALA A 207 -5.97 1.40 -10.55
C ALA A 207 -4.76 0.56 -10.92
N GLY A 208 -4.96 -0.53 -11.66
CA GLY A 208 -3.89 -1.41 -12.11
C GLY A 208 -3.96 -1.74 -13.58
N TYR A 209 -2.82 -2.08 -14.17
CA TYR A 209 -2.67 -2.51 -15.56
C TYR A 209 -2.15 -3.95 -15.62
N LEU A 210 -2.79 -4.80 -16.42
CA LEU A 210 -2.42 -6.20 -16.59
C LEU A 210 -1.06 -6.30 -17.29
N ILE A 211 -0.09 -6.90 -16.61
CA ILE A 211 1.27 -7.10 -17.13
C ILE A 211 1.56 -8.57 -17.46
N SER A 212 0.81 -9.50 -16.89
CA SER A 212 1.02 -10.91 -17.12
C SER A 212 -0.20 -11.74 -16.75
N SER A 213 -0.54 -12.68 -17.61
CA SER A 213 -1.59 -13.67 -17.40
C SER A 213 -1.09 -15.05 -17.84
N SER A 214 -1.45 -16.08 -17.09
CA SER A 214 -1.13 -17.45 -17.49
C SER A 214 -2.09 -18.46 -16.89
N ASN A 215 -2.43 -19.49 -17.65
CA ASN A 215 -3.10 -20.67 -17.14
C ASN A 215 -2.06 -21.76 -16.91
N LYS A 216 -2.01 -22.32 -15.69
CA LYS A 216 -1.11 -23.40 -15.33
C LYS A 216 -1.91 -24.63 -14.90
N GLN A 217 -1.76 -25.70 -15.66
CA GLN A 217 -2.41 -26.99 -15.45
C GLN A 217 -1.37 -28.09 -15.17
N ILE A 218 -1.72 -29.03 -14.30
CA ILE A 218 -0.97 -30.26 -14.08
C ILE A 218 -1.95 -31.42 -14.09
N SER A 219 -1.65 -32.43 -14.91
CA SER A 219 -2.37 -33.69 -15.04
C SER A 219 -1.39 -34.85 -15.04
N ALA A 220 -1.86 -36.09 -14.86
CA ALA A 220 -1.02 -37.28 -14.98
C ALA A 220 -0.65 -37.53 -16.45
N GLU A 221 -1.57 -37.19 -17.36
CA GLU A 221 -1.53 -37.51 -18.78
C GLU A 221 -0.70 -36.51 -19.60
N ARG A 222 -0.86 -35.20 -19.36
CA ARG A 222 -0.13 -34.15 -20.10
C ARG A 222 0.99 -33.49 -19.30
N GLY A 223 1.20 -33.94 -18.07
CA GLY A 223 2.15 -33.33 -17.14
C GLY A 223 1.81 -31.86 -16.84
N LYS A 224 2.84 -31.03 -16.71
CA LYS A 224 2.72 -29.60 -16.40
C LYS A 224 2.67 -28.76 -17.69
N GLN A 225 1.53 -28.13 -17.92
CA GLN A 225 1.33 -27.19 -19.02
C GLN A 225 1.17 -25.77 -18.46
N LYS A 226 1.76 -24.77 -19.14
CA LYS A 226 1.62 -23.36 -18.79
C LYS A 226 1.40 -22.54 -20.03
N GLU A 227 0.15 -22.17 -20.26
CA GLU A 227 -0.26 -21.30 -21.35
C GLU A 227 -0.14 -19.84 -20.91
N LYS A 228 0.56 -19.02 -21.70
CA LYS A 228 0.69 -17.57 -21.45
C LYS A 228 -0.07 -16.84 -22.55
N ALA A 229 -1.17 -16.22 -22.20
CA ALA A 229 -1.97 -15.42 -23.10
C ALA A 229 -2.85 -14.46 -22.29
N ASP A 230 -3.40 -13.45 -22.95
CA ASP A 230 -4.27 -12.46 -22.31
C ASP A 230 -5.63 -13.04 -21.92
N PHE A 231 -6.08 -14.15 -22.53
CA PHE A 231 -7.35 -14.83 -22.23
C PHE A 231 -8.60 -13.93 -22.25
N TYR A 232 -8.54 -12.83 -22.99
CA TYR A 232 -9.51 -11.73 -22.94
C TYR A 232 -9.72 -11.15 -21.52
N MET A 233 -8.66 -11.11 -20.71
CA MET A 233 -8.65 -10.35 -19.47
C MET A 233 -8.75 -8.86 -19.76
N GLU A 234 -9.41 -8.15 -18.85
CA GLU A 234 -9.49 -6.71 -18.86
C GLU A 234 -8.12 -6.12 -18.49
N PRO A 235 -7.50 -5.30 -19.37
CA PRO A 235 -6.20 -4.70 -19.10
C PRO A 235 -6.21 -3.77 -17.90
N PHE A 236 -7.30 -3.02 -17.67
CA PHE A 236 -7.39 -2.09 -16.55
C PHE A 236 -8.18 -2.71 -15.40
N ARG A 237 -7.66 -2.64 -14.17
CA ARG A 237 -8.41 -3.05 -12.98
C ARG A 237 -8.63 -1.84 -12.09
N LEU A 238 -9.90 -1.53 -11.81
CA LEU A 238 -10.29 -0.53 -10.82
C LEU A 238 -10.89 -1.26 -9.62
N ALA A 239 -10.35 -1.00 -8.42
CA ALA A 239 -10.81 -1.67 -7.21
C ALA A 239 -10.98 -0.70 -6.05
N ALA A 240 -11.96 -0.96 -5.20
CA ALA A 240 -12.06 -0.38 -3.87
C ALA A 240 -11.11 -1.13 -2.93
N ILE A 241 -10.37 -0.41 -2.10
CA ILE A 241 -9.39 -0.97 -1.18
C ILE A 241 -9.57 -0.40 0.23
N GLY A 242 -9.30 -1.23 1.22
CA GLY A 242 -9.33 -0.85 2.62
C GLY A 242 -8.24 -1.56 3.42
N GLU A 243 -7.75 -0.92 4.47
CA GLU A 243 -6.84 -1.55 5.44
C GLU A 243 -7.10 -1.09 6.87
N VAL A 244 -6.93 -2.02 7.81
CA VAL A 244 -6.95 -1.78 9.24
C VAL A 244 -5.61 -2.22 9.81
N GLY A 245 -4.89 -1.31 10.45
CA GLY A 245 -3.53 -1.54 10.93
C GLY A 245 -3.40 -1.43 12.44
N LEU A 246 -2.64 -2.35 13.03
CA LEU A 246 -2.19 -2.30 14.40
C LEU A 246 -0.67 -2.54 14.45
N GLY A 247 0.10 -1.46 14.56
CA GLY A 247 1.57 -1.54 14.52
C GLY A 247 2.09 -2.06 13.17
N PRO A 248 2.95 -3.11 13.14
CA PRO A 248 3.58 -3.61 11.91
C PRO A 248 2.66 -4.49 11.05
N ILE A 249 1.54 -4.95 11.60
CA ILE A 249 0.59 -5.86 10.94
C ILE A 249 -0.63 -5.05 10.52
N ARG A 250 -1.08 -5.26 9.29
CA ARG A 250 -2.32 -4.68 8.78
C ARG A 250 -3.15 -5.73 8.09
N LEU A 251 -4.46 -5.68 8.30
CA LEU A 251 -5.42 -6.42 7.50
C LEU A 251 -5.79 -5.55 6.31
N TYR A 252 -5.70 -6.07 5.09
CA TYR A 252 -6.12 -5.37 3.90
C TYR A 252 -7.22 -6.15 3.18
N GLY A 253 -8.06 -5.41 2.46
CA GLY A 253 -9.05 -5.94 1.53
C GLY A 253 -9.03 -5.16 0.23
N SER A 254 -9.26 -5.85 -0.88
CA SER A 254 -9.46 -5.28 -2.21
C SER A 254 -10.69 -5.89 -2.86
N TYR A 255 -11.47 -5.08 -3.56
CA TYR A 255 -12.68 -5.50 -4.26
C TYR A 255 -12.75 -4.84 -5.63
N SER A 256 -12.69 -5.63 -6.70
CA SER A 256 -12.74 -5.14 -8.08
C SER A 256 -14.11 -4.54 -8.39
N LEU A 257 -14.11 -3.28 -8.83
CA LEU A 257 -15.31 -2.56 -9.26
C LEU A 257 -15.66 -2.88 -10.72
N ASN A 258 -14.68 -3.32 -11.50
CA ASN A 258 -14.88 -3.77 -12.87
C ASN A 258 -14.63 -5.28 -13.02
N LYS A 259 -15.10 -5.82 -14.16
CA LYS A 259 -15.00 -7.23 -14.53
C LYS A 259 -13.56 -7.62 -14.82
N MET A 260 -13.18 -8.87 -14.49
CA MET A 260 -11.86 -9.41 -14.78
C MET A 260 -11.68 -9.74 -16.27
N GLN A 261 -12.75 -10.13 -16.95
CA GLN A 261 -12.75 -10.40 -18.39
C GLN A 261 -13.41 -9.26 -19.16
N LYS A 262 -12.99 -9.10 -20.42
CA LYS A 262 -13.60 -8.17 -21.38
C LYS A 262 -15.05 -8.58 -21.66
N ASP A 263 -15.88 -7.59 -21.98
CA ASP A 263 -17.32 -7.81 -22.24
C ASP A 263 -17.60 -8.78 -23.40
N ILE A 264 -16.69 -8.90 -24.38
CA ILE A 264 -16.80 -9.89 -25.47
C ILE A 264 -16.92 -11.34 -24.98
N THR A 265 -16.36 -11.62 -23.80
CA THR A 265 -16.43 -12.95 -23.17
C THR A 265 -17.81 -13.23 -22.55
N ARG A 266 -18.59 -12.18 -22.28
CA ARG A 266 -19.85 -12.23 -21.51
C ARG A 266 -19.72 -12.81 -20.10
N VAL A 267 -18.49 -12.93 -19.58
CA VAL A 267 -18.20 -13.39 -18.22
C VAL A 267 -18.14 -12.19 -17.28
N GLU A 268 -18.90 -12.25 -16.19
CA GLU A 268 -19.03 -11.17 -15.22
C GLU A 268 -18.47 -11.57 -13.86
N GLN A 269 -17.14 -11.63 -13.79
CA GLN A 269 -16.42 -11.99 -12.57
C GLN A 269 -15.73 -10.77 -11.97
N PHE A 270 -15.94 -10.57 -10.67
CA PHE A 270 -15.38 -9.46 -9.89
C PHE A 270 -14.42 -10.02 -8.83
N PRO A 271 -13.10 -9.96 -9.07
CA PRO A 271 -12.10 -10.42 -8.13
C PRO A 271 -12.11 -9.63 -6.82
N TYR A 272 -11.85 -10.32 -5.72
CA TYR A 272 -11.59 -9.69 -4.44
C TYR A 272 -10.49 -10.45 -3.68
N ALA A 273 -9.77 -9.74 -2.82
CA ALA A 273 -8.74 -10.31 -1.97
C ALA A 273 -8.85 -9.78 -0.55
N ILE A 274 -8.50 -10.63 0.42
CA ILE A 274 -8.40 -10.27 1.83
C ILE A 274 -7.14 -10.91 2.38
N GLY A 275 -6.35 -10.16 3.14
CA GLY A 275 -5.10 -10.68 3.66
C GLY A 275 -4.42 -9.80 4.69
N VAL A 276 -3.16 -10.15 4.94
CA VAL A 276 -2.27 -9.46 5.86
C VAL A 276 -1.19 -8.75 5.07
N ARG A 277 -0.91 -7.51 5.45
CA ARG A 277 0.17 -6.66 4.97
C ARG A 277 1.18 -6.45 6.09
N LEU A 278 2.45 -6.65 5.77
CA LEU A 278 3.57 -6.42 6.68
C LEU A 278 4.24 -5.09 6.33
N SER A 279 4.02 -4.06 7.14
CA SER A 279 4.57 -2.73 6.84
C SER A 279 4.86 -1.94 8.12
N THR A 280 6.04 -1.34 8.22
CA THR A 280 6.45 -0.45 9.29
C THR A 280 6.39 1.01 8.82
N TRP A 281 5.73 1.89 9.59
CA TRP A 281 5.55 3.31 9.23
C TRP A 281 5.97 4.23 10.36
#